data_AF-A0A2V5NRG9-F1
#
_entry.id   AF-A0A2V5NRG9-F1
#
_cell.length_a   1.000
_cell.length_b   1.000
_cell.length_c   1.000
_cell.angle_alpha   90.00
_cell.angle_beta   90.00
_cell.angle_gamma   90.00
#
_symmetry.space_group_name_H-M   'P 1'
#
loop_
_entity.id
_entity.type
_entity.pdbx_description
1 polymer ?
#
loop_
_entity_poly.entity_id
_entity_poly.type
_entity_poly.pdbx_seq_one_letter_code
_entity_poly.pdbx_strand_id
1 'polypeptide(L)'
;PSIKNALNEATTPSFKVVMEDGKPRPGPAGWDWPYLHGKVSRTMPVAAKPTPEAARFDFNWLTATGTGCFLAAILAGLLLGLSFGRMFGVFIKTLVRLRFAIIAMTCMLGIGYVTRYSGMDAVLGLAFTRTGWLFPFFSAYIGWLGVALTGSDTSSNALFGNLQRITAQQLHLSPILMCATNSAGGVMGKMVDAQSICIATAATNQVGNEGSIFRFLFWHSVALAAIVGLIVMMYAYVFPHYIPNGLNFIH
;
A
#
# COMPACT_ATOMS: atom_id res chain seq x y z
N PRO A 1 -13.81 -10.22 4.50
CA PRO A 1 -12.66 -11.11 4.80
C PRO A 1 -12.95 -12.60 4.54
N SER A 2 -14.09 -13.15 5.00
CA SER A 2 -14.46 -14.57 4.82
C SER A 2 -14.48 -15.01 3.35
N ILE A 3 -15.18 -14.29 2.47
CA ILE A 3 -15.27 -14.62 1.04
C ILE A 3 -13.90 -14.52 0.34
N LYS A 4 -13.10 -13.50 0.69
CA LYS A 4 -11.75 -13.32 0.15
C LYS A 4 -10.81 -14.45 0.58
N ASN A 5 -10.90 -14.87 1.85
CA ASN A 5 -10.10 -15.96 2.38
C ASN A 5 -10.53 -17.30 1.79
N ALA A 6 -11.84 -17.56 1.65
CA ALA A 6 -12.37 -18.76 1.00
C ALA A 6 -11.97 -18.84 -0.49
N LEU A 7 -12.03 -17.72 -1.22
CA LEU A 7 -11.53 -17.63 -2.60
C LEU A 7 -10.03 -17.87 -2.68
N ASN A 8 -9.24 -17.31 -1.76
CA ASN A 8 -7.80 -17.54 -1.72
C ASN A 8 -7.47 -18.99 -1.38
N GLU A 9 -8.14 -19.61 -0.42
CA GLU A 9 -7.96 -21.03 -0.09
C GLU A 9 -8.31 -21.95 -1.27
N ALA A 10 -9.32 -21.60 -2.07
CA ALA A 10 -9.75 -22.37 -3.23
C ALA A 10 -8.90 -22.15 -4.51
N THR A 11 -8.25 -20.98 -4.65
CA THR A 11 -7.57 -20.59 -5.90
C THR A 11 -6.05 -20.46 -5.81
N THR A 12 -5.49 -20.48 -4.61
CA THR A 12 -4.04 -20.60 -4.45
C THR A 12 -3.66 -22.05 -4.71
N PRO A 13 -2.73 -22.36 -5.64
CA PRO A 13 -2.30 -23.73 -5.86
C PRO A 13 -1.83 -24.31 -4.52
N SER A 14 -2.51 -25.37 -4.08
CA SER A 14 -2.37 -26.03 -2.79
C SER A 14 -1.06 -26.82 -2.71
N PHE A 15 0.09 -26.15 -2.83
CA PHE A 15 1.37 -26.72 -2.47
C PHE A 15 1.55 -26.52 -0.97
N LYS A 16 1.19 -27.55 -0.20
CA LYS A 16 1.51 -27.63 1.22
C LYS A 16 3.03 -27.61 1.35
N VAL A 17 3.60 -26.47 1.74
CA VAL A 17 5.01 -26.43 2.15
C VAL A 17 5.10 -27.21 3.46
N VAL A 18 5.62 -28.44 3.36
CA VAL A 18 5.91 -29.31 4.49
C VAL A 18 7.09 -28.66 5.23
N MET A 19 6.91 -28.34 6.51
CA MET A 19 8.03 -27.86 7.34
C MET A 19 9.04 -29.01 7.54
N GLU A 20 10.27 -28.71 7.97
CA GLU A 20 11.29 -29.74 8.29
C GLU A 20 10.80 -30.80 9.30
N ASP A 21 9.73 -30.50 10.07
CA ASP A 21 9.05 -31.40 11.03
C ASP A 21 7.97 -32.32 10.39
N GLY A 22 7.87 -32.39 9.05
CA GLY A 22 6.93 -33.28 8.34
C GLY A 22 5.45 -32.89 8.43
N LYS A 23 5.09 -31.86 9.20
CA LYS A 23 3.71 -31.40 9.37
C LYS A 23 3.30 -30.37 8.30
N PRO A 24 2.06 -30.45 7.78
CA PRO A 24 1.51 -29.41 6.92
C PRO A 24 1.33 -28.11 7.70
N ARG A 25 1.83 -27.02 7.12
CA ARG A 25 1.85 -25.68 7.73
C ARG A 25 0.45 -25.15 8.10
N PRO A 26 0.27 -24.56 9.30
CA PRO A 26 -0.91 -23.75 9.61
C PRO A 26 -0.82 -22.37 8.93
N GLY A 27 -1.81 -22.05 8.09
CA GLY A 27 -1.94 -20.78 7.36
C GLY A 27 -2.25 -20.97 5.87
N PRO A 28 -2.62 -19.88 5.15
CA PRO A 28 -2.90 -19.95 3.72
C PRO A 28 -1.67 -20.42 2.92
N ALA A 29 -1.92 -21.09 1.79
CA ALA A 29 -0.86 -21.61 0.92
C ALA A 29 -0.02 -20.45 0.35
N GLY A 30 1.31 -20.62 0.31
CA GLY A 30 2.22 -19.57 -0.13
C GLY A 30 3.67 -20.05 -0.23
N TRP A 31 4.48 -19.34 -1.02
CA TRP A 31 5.90 -19.62 -1.24
C TRP A 31 6.74 -18.96 -0.15
N ASP A 32 7.63 -19.70 0.51
CA ASP A 32 8.63 -19.11 1.40
C ASP A 32 9.79 -18.57 0.61
N TRP A 33 10.11 -17.28 0.79
CA TRP A 33 11.24 -16.72 0.07
C TRP A 33 12.53 -17.41 0.51
N PRO A 34 13.26 -18.07 -0.43
CA PRO A 34 14.44 -18.85 -0.09
C PRO A 34 15.46 -17.92 0.59
N TYR A 35 16.09 -18.42 1.66
CA TYR A 35 17.09 -17.72 2.46
C TYR A 35 16.62 -16.51 3.30
N LEU A 36 15.36 -16.06 3.19
CA LEU A 36 14.84 -14.91 3.97
C LEU A 36 13.75 -15.30 4.97
N HIS A 37 13.01 -16.38 4.70
CA HIS A 37 11.94 -16.85 5.59
C HIS A 37 12.47 -17.15 7.01
N GLY A 38 11.97 -16.42 8.00
CA GLY A 38 12.30 -16.63 9.41
C GLY A 38 13.72 -16.26 9.82
N LYS A 39 14.52 -15.66 8.93
CA LYS A 39 15.89 -15.20 9.23
C LYS A 39 15.94 -13.81 9.85
N VAL A 40 14.90 -13.00 9.66
CA VAL A 40 14.74 -11.70 10.32
C VAL A 40 13.81 -11.90 11.52
N SER A 41 14.28 -11.57 12.72
CA SER A 41 13.48 -11.66 13.95
C SER A 41 13.19 -10.26 14.47
N ARG A 42 11.91 -9.95 14.72
CA ARG A 42 11.53 -8.70 15.39
C ARG A 42 11.60 -8.92 16.89
N THR A 43 12.44 -8.13 17.55
CA THR A 43 12.61 -8.11 19.01
C THR A 43 11.97 -6.85 19.61
N MET A 44 12.04 -6.70 20.94
CA MET A 44 11.57 -5.48 21.60
C MET A 44 12.31 -4.25 21.03
N PRO A 45 11.63 -3.10 20.88
CA PRO A 45 10.26 -2.76 21.31
C PRO A 45 9.16 -3.06 20.27
N VAL A 46 9.51 -3.48 19.05
CA VAL A 46 8.55 -3.63 17.93
C VAL A 46 7.66 -4.86 18.06
N ALA A 47 8.16 -5.92 18.68
CA ALA A 47 7.38 -7.11 19.02
C ALA A 47 7.65 -7.50 20.49
N ALA A 48 6.58 -7.78 21.24
CA ALA A 48 6.66 -8.15 22.66
C ALA A 48 7.34 -9.51 22.90
N LYS A 49 7.35 -10.39 21.89
CA LYS A 49 8.10 -11.65 21.85
C LYS A 49 8.93 -11.70 20.56
N PRO A 50 10.11 -12.34 20.55
CA PRO A 50 10.90 -12.54 19.33
C PRO A 50 10.07 -13.33 18.32
N THR A 51 9.45 -12.62 17.37
CA THR A 51 8.64 -13.25 16.33
C THR A 51 9.43 -13.22 15.03
N PRO A 52 9.77 -14.40 14.45
CA PRO A 52 10.39 -14.47 13.14
C PRO A 52 9.45 -13.87 12.10
N GLU A 53 9.97 -12.95 11.29
CA GLU A 53 9.21 -12.28 10.26
C GLU A 53 9.01 -13.23 9.07
N ALA A 54 7.74 -13.54 8.80
CA ALA A 54 7.38 -14.44 7.72
C ALA A 54 7.56 -13.74 6.36
N ALA A 55 8.63 -14.09 5.65
CA ALA A 55 8.79 -13.78 4.23
C ALA A 55 8.03 -14.82 3.41
N ARG A 56 6.74 -14.54 3.16
CA ARG A 56 5.82 -15.39 2.38
C ARG A 56 5.31 -14.63 1.17
N PHE A 57 5.25 -15.31 0.05
CA PHE A 57 4.59 -14.83 -1.16
C PHE A 57 3.30 -15.64 -1.37
N ASP A 58 2.16 -14.99 -1.18
CA ASP A 58 0.85 -15.61 -1.36
C ASP A 58 0.34 -15.34 -2.79
N PHE A 59 0.03 -16.40 -3.54
CA PHE A 59 -0.44 -16.29 -4.91
C PHE A 59 -1.97 -16.09 -4.96
N ASN A 60 -2.39 -14.86 -4.69
CA ASN A 60 -3.81 -14.48 -4.60
C ASN A 60 -4.35 -13.90 -5.92
N TRP A 61 -4.26 -14.65 -7.02
CA TRP A 61 -4.57 -14.11 -8.35
C TRP A 61 -6.05 -13.71 -8.50
N LEU A 62 -7.01 -14.50 -8.01
CA LEU A 62 -8.44 -14.20 -8.20
C LEU A 62 -8.96 -13.11 -7.26
N THR A 63 -8.34 -12.89 -6.10
CA THR A 63 -8.72 -11.81 -5.18
C THR A 63 -7.89 -10.55 -5.32
N ALA A 64 -6.91 -10.55 -6.24
CA ALA A 64 -6.22 -9.35 -6.64
C ALA A 64 -7.22 -8.41 -7.34
N THR A 65 -7.31 -7.15 -6.92
CA THR A 65 -8.21 -6.15 -7.52
C THR A 65 -8.04 -6.06 -9.05
N GLY A 66 -6.82 -6.28 -9.54
CA GLY A 66 -6.49 -6.26 -10.97
C GLY A 66 -7.20 -7.33 -11.81
N THR A 67 -7.41 -8.54 -11.29
CA THR A 67 -8.13 -9.58 -12.05
C THR A 67 -9.61 -9.27 -12.19
N GLY A 68 -10.22 -8.70 -11.15
CA GLY A 68 -11.59 -8.16 -11.24
C GLY A 68 -11.73 -7.08 -12.31
N CYS A 69 -10.83 -6.10 -12.33
CA CYS A 69 -10.81 -5.07 -13.37
C CYS A 69 -10.57 -5.65 -14.77
N PHE A 70 -9.71 -6.65 -14.89
CA PHE A 70 -9.43 -7.33 -16.17
C PHE A 70 -10.65 -8.07 -16.69
N LEU A 71 -11.35 -8.83 -15.85
CA LEU A 71 -12.60 -9.51 -16.20
C LEU A 71 -13.70 -8.51 -16.57
N ALA A 72 -13.83 -7.43 -15.80
CA ALA A 72 -14.77 -6.35 -16.12
C ALA A 72 -14.46 -5.70 -17.48
N ALA A 73 -13.18 -5.51 -17.81
CA ALA A 73 -12.76 -4.99 -19.11
C ALA A 73 -13.09 -5.94 -20.27
N ILE A 74 -12.95 -7.27 -20.06
CA ILE A 74 -13.35 -8.28 -21.05
C ILE A 74 -14.86 -8.22 -21.27
N LEU A 75 -15.64 -8.25 -20.20
CA LEU A 75 -17.10 -8.18 -20.27
C LEU A 75 -17.58 -6.88 -20.95
N ALA A 76 -16.99 -5.74 -20.57
CA ALA A 76 -17.28 -4.46 -21.20
C ALA A 76 -16.95 -4.47 -22.70
N GLY A 77 -15.81 -5.07 -23.10
CA GLY A 77 -15.44 -5.19 -24.51
C GLY A 77 -16.39 -6.06 -25.32
N LEU A 78 -16.88 -7.17 -24.73
CA LEU A 78 -17.89 -8.03 -25.34
C LEU A 78 -19.24 -7.32 -25.48
N LEU A 79 -19.67 -6.59 -24.45
CA LEU A 79 -20.92 -5.79 -24.48
C LEU A 79 -20.87 -4.66 -25.51
N LEU A 80 -19.69 -4.07 -25.72
CA LEU A 80 -19.46 -3.04 -26.74
C LEU A 80 -19.32 -3.61 -28.16
N GLY A 81 -19.41 -4.94 -28.34
CA GLY A 81 -19.30 -5.60 -29.64
C GLY A 81 -17.90 -5.53 -30.25
N LEU A 82 -16.85 -5.34 -29.45
CA LEU A 82 -15.47 -5.30 -29.93
C LEU A 82 -15.00 -6.72 -30.29
N SER A 83 -14.30 -6.84 -31.42
CA SER A 83 -13.65 -8.10 -31.77
C SER A 83 -12.51 -8.43 -30.80
N PHE A 84 -12.32 -9.71 -30.50
CA PHE A 84 -11.24 -10.19 -29.62
C PHE A 84 -9.85 -9.68 -30.04
N GLY A 85 -9.58 -9.59 -31.35
CA GLY A 85 -8.32 -9.05 -31.87
C GLY A 85 -8.11 -7.57 -31.53
N ARG A 86 -9.17 -6.76 -31.56
CA ARG A 86 -9.09 -5.34 -31.20
C ARG A 86 -8.91 -5.16 -29.68
N MET A 87 -9.61 -5.95 -28.87
CA MET A 87 -9.42 -5.96 -27.41
C MET A 87 -7.98 -6.31 -27.03
N PHE A 88 -7.43 -7.37 -27.64
CA PHE A 88 -6.05 -7.79 -27.41
C PHE A 88 -5.05 -6.73 -27.89
N GLY A 89 -5.28 -6.10 -29.05
CA GLY A 89 -4.44 -5.01 -29.54
C GLY A 89 -4.39 -3.81 -28.59
N VAL A 90 -5.52 -3.43 -27.98
CA VAL A 90 -5.58 -2.36 -26.97
C VAL A 90 -4.84 -2.77 -25.69
N PHE A 91 -4.99 -4.02 -25.26
CA PHE A 91 -4.29 -4.56 -24.10
C PHE A 91 -2.77 -4.48 -24.27
N ILE A 92 -2.23 -4.95 -25.40
CA ILE A 92 -0.79 -4.88 -25.69
C ILE A 92 -0.30 -3.43 -25.79
N LYS A 93 -1.03 -2.54 -26.46
CA LYS A 93 -0.69 -1.11 -26.50
C LYS A 93 -0.60 -0.50 -25.10
N THR A 94 -1.52 -0.88 -24.21
CA THR A 94 -1.54 -0.41 -22.82
C THR A 94 -0.35 -0.96 -22.02
N LEU A 95 -0.02 -2.25 -22.18
CA LEU A 95 1.16 -2.84 -21.55
C LEU A 95 2.46 -2.16 -21.98
N VAL A 96 2.64 -1.93 -23.28
CA VAL A 96 3.83 -1.24 -23.81
C VAL A 96 3.91 0.20 -23.29
N ARG A 97 2.77 0.89 -23.20
CA ARG A 97 2.70 2.25 -22.65
C ARG A 97 3.08 2.30 -21.16
N LEU A 98 2.70 1.28 -20.39
CA LEU A 98 2.92 1.22 -18.94
C LEU A 98 4.21 0.50 -18.52
N ARG A 99 5.02 -0.02 -19.45
CA ARG A 99 6.20 -0.85 -19.13
C ARG A 99 7.17 -0.20 -18.13
N PHE A 100 7.45 1.10 -18.29
CA PHE A 100 8.35 1.82 -17.39
C PHE A 100 7.73 2.04 -16.01
N ALA A 101 6.42 2.29 -15.95
CA ALA A 101 5.69 2.40 -14.69
C ALA A 101 5.66 1.05 -13.94
N ILE A 102 5.46 -0.07 -14.64
CA ILE A 102 5.48 -1.42 -14.05
C ILE A 102 6.86 -1.73 -13.44
N ILE A 103 7.94 -1.42 -14.16
CA ILE A 103 9.31 -1.60 -13.66
C ILE A 103 9.52 -0.74 -12.40
N ALA A 104 9.17 0.54 -12.44
CA ALA A 104 9.32 1.45 -11.31
C ALA A 104 8.52 0.97 -10.08
N MET A 105 7.27 0.54 -10.24
CA MET A 105 6.45 -0.02 -9.16
C MET A 105 7.08 -1.28 -8.57
N THR A 106 7.60 -2.18 -9.41
CA THR A 106 8.28 -3.40 -8.94
C THR A 106 9.54 -3.06 -8.14
N CYS A 107 10.34 -2.10 -8.60
CA CYS A 107 11.51 -1.61 -7.86
C CYS A 107 11.13 -0.98 -6.53
N MET A 108 10.08 -0.14 -6.48
CA MET A 108 9.59 0.48 -5.25
C MET A 108 9.08 -0.55 -4.24
N LEU A 109 8.33 -1.57 -4.69
CA LEU A 109 7.93 -2.68 -3.83
C LEU A 109 9.16 -3.42 -3.29
N GLY A 110 10.16 -3.66 -4.14
CA GLY A 110 11.44 -4.23 -3.74
C GLY A 110 12.13 -3.41 -2.64
N ILE A 111 12.20 -2.09 -2.80
CA ILE A 111 12.72 -1.17 -1.78
C ILE A 111 11.88 -1.30 -0.50
N GLY A 112 10.54 -1.29 -0.59
CA GLY A 112 9.66 -1.49 0.56
C GLY A 112 10.01 -2.75 1.36
N TYR A 113 10.18 -3.89 0.67
CA TYR A 113 10.62 -5.11 1.32
C TYR A 113 12.03 -5.00 1.91
N VAL A 114 12.98 -4.40 1.20
CA VAL A 114 14.36 -4.21 1.71
C VAL A 114 14.35 -3.34 2.98
N THR A 115 13.64 -2.21 2.96
CA THR A 115 13.53 -1.30 4.12
C THR A 115 12.85 -1.95 5.33
N ARG A 116 11.92 -2.87 5.06
CA ARG A 116 11.22 -3.66 6.08
C ARG A 116 12.09 -4.74 6.69
N TYR A 117 12.76 -5.53 5.86
CA TYR A 117 13.62 -6.62 6.35
C TYR A 117 14.96 -6.14 6.91
N SER A 118 15.43 -4.96 6.51
CA SER A 118 16.60 -4.31 7.13
C SER A 118 16.28 -3.64 8.48
N GLY A 119 14.99 -3.57 8.87
CA GLY A 119 14.54 -2.94 10.11
C GLY A 119 14.56 -1.40 10.07
N MET A 120 14.78 -0.78 8.91
CA MET A 120 14.81 0.67 8.78
C MET A 120 13.44 1.30 9.06
N ASP A 121 12.36 0.65 8.61
CA ASP A 121 10.99 1.12 8.88
C ASP A 121 10.63 1.07 10.38
N ALA A 122 11.16 0.10 11.11
CA ALA A 122 11.05 -0.02 12.55
C ALA A 122 11.82 1.09 13.28
N VAL A 123 13.06 1.37 12.88
CA VAL A 123 13.86 2.46 13.48
C VAL A 123 13.20 3.81 13.24
N LEU A 124 12.75 4.09 12.02
CA LEU A 124 12.04 5.33 11.70
C LEU A 124 10.72 5.42 12.47
N GLY A 125 9.95 4.33 12.54
CA GLY A 125 8.71 4.31 13.32
C GLY A 125 8.93 4.59 14.80
N LEU A 126 9.97 4.01 15.38
CA LEU A 126 10.37 4.29 16.77
C LEU A 126 10.84 5.73 16.95
N ALA A 127 11.55 6.32 15.99
CA ALA A 127 11.93 7.72 16.05
C ALA A 127 10.69 8.65 16.05
N PHE A 128 9.68 8.33 15.24
CA PHE A 128 8.43 9.10 15.17
C PHE A 128 7.54 8.96 16.40
N THR A 129 7.76 7.98 17.27
CA THR A 129 7.06 7.92 18.57
C THR A 129 7.40 9.14 19.44
N ARG A 130 8.58 9.76 19.26
CA ARG A 130 8.97 10.99 19.97
C ARG A 130 8.10 12.19 19.63
N THR A 131 7.41 12.17 18.48
CA THR A 131 6.41 13.18 18.10
C THR A 131 5.19 13.16 19.03
N GLY A 132 4.96 12.03 19.72
CA GLY A 132 3.92 11.88 20.74
C GLY A 132 2.53 12.18 20.21
N TRP A 133 1.83 13.09 20.87
CA TRP A 133 0.43 13.43 20.57
C TRP A 133 0.22 14.06 19.18
N LEU A 134 1.27 14.64 18.57
CA LEU A 134 1.19 15.23 17.23
C LEU A 134 1.36 14.19 16.11
N PHE A 135 1.69 12.94 16.45
CA PHE A 135 1.94 11.92 15.44
C PHE A 135 0.78 11.72 14.44
N PRO A 136 -0.50 11.66 14.83
CA PRO A 136 -1.61 11.53 13.88
C PRO A 136 -1.64 12.64 12.81
N PHE A 137 -1.25 13.86 13.17
CA PHE A 137 -1.18 14.98 12.24
C PHE A 137 -0.01 14.81 11.25
N PHE A 138 1.19 14.50 11.75
CA PHE A 138 2.37 14.28 10.90
C PHE A 138 2.31 12.97 10.10
N SER A 139 1.52 12.00 10.56
CA SER A 139 1.24 10.76 9.84
C SER A 139 0.65 11.03 8.44
N ALA A 140 -0.22 12.03 8.32
CA ALA A 140 -0.77 12.45 7.03
C ALA A 140 0.33 13.00 6.09
N TYR A 141 1.30 13.74 6.64
CA TYR A 141 2.44 14.26 5.89
C TYR A 141 3.46 13.18 5.48
N ILE A 142 3.62 12.13 6.28
CA ILE A 142 4.42 10.96 5.89
C ILE A 142 3.79 10.29 4.66
N GLY A 143 2.46 10.09 4.67
CA GLY A 143 1.73 9.57 3.52
C GLY A 143 1.84 10.48 2.29
N TRP A 144 1.67 11.78 2.50
CA TRP A 144 1.82 12.81 1.47
C TRP A 144 3.21 12.79 0.83
N LEU A 145 4.29 12.77 1.64
CA LEU A 145 5.67 12.68 1.15
C LEU A 145 5.88 11.40 0.34
N GLY A 146 5.37 10.28 0.85
CA GLY A 146 5.53 9.00 0.17
C GLY A 146 4.91 9.01 -1.22
N VAL A 147 3.73 9.59 -1.40
CA VAL A 147 3.08 9.63 -2.71
C VAL A 147 3.61 10.77 -3.59
N ALA A 148 3.95 11.92 -3.03
CA ALA A 148 4.59 13.00 -3.79
C ALA A 148 5.91 12.54 -4.45
N LEU A 149 6.68 11.69 -3.76
CA LEU A 149 7.92 11.12 -4.28
C LEU A 149 7.69 9.91 -5.20
N THR A 150 6.70 9.06 -4.92
CA THR A 150 6.50 7.81 -5.65
C THR A 150 5.47 7.86 -6.78
N GLY A 151 4.59 8.85 -6.78
CA GLY A 151 3.44 8.96 -7.70
C GLY A 151 2.37 7.87 -7.52
N SER A 152 2.42 7.07 -6.44
CA SER A 152 1.52 5.93 -6.27
C SER A 152 1.23 5.60 -4.80
N ASP A 153 -0.06 5.53 -4.46
CA ASP A 153 -0.51 5.15 -3.11
C ASP A 153 -0.08 3.73 -2.75
N THR A 154 -0.08 2.82 -3.72
CA THR A 154 0.37 1.44 -3.52
C THR A 154 1.84 1.38 -3.14
N SER A 155 2.69 2.14 -3.85
CA SER A 155 4.12 2.22 -3.57
C SER A 155 4.39 2.90 -2.23
N SER A 156 3.69 4.00 -1.93
CA SER A 156 3.80 4.70 -0.65
C SER A 156 3.38 3.81 0.53
N ASN A 157 2.30 3.05 0.40
CA ASN A 157 1.88 2.09 1.43
C ASN A 157 2.88 0.95 1.62
N ALA A 158 3.56 0.51 0.56
CA ALA A 158 4.62 -0.49 0.68
C ALA A 158 5.87 0.05 1.39
N LEU A 159 6.19 1.34 1.22
CA LEU A 159 7.35 1.99 1.84
C LEU A 159 7.08 2.42 3.29
N PHE A 160 5.94 3.07 3.55
CA PHE A 160 5.67 3.74 4.83
C PHE A 160 4.53 3.10 5.63
N GLY A 161 3.74 2.18 5.05
CA GLY A 161 2.60 1.59 5.73
C GLY A 161 3.00 0.79 6.98
N ASN A 162 4.11 0.02 6.94
CA ASN A 162 4.57 -0.70 8.11
C ASN A 162 5.15 0.23 9.18
N LEU A 163 5.84 1.32 8.79
CA LEU A 163 6.28 2.37 9.71
C LEU A 163 5.09 2.97 10.48
N GLN A 164 4.01 3.31 9.76
CA GLN A 164 2.78 3.86 10.35
C GLN A 164 2.15 2.89 11.35
N ARG A 165 2.10 1.59 10.99
CA ARG A 165 1.62 0.52 11.86
C ARG A 165 2.46 0.40 13.14
N ILE A 166 3.78 0.35 13.02
CA ILE A 166 4.69 0.20 14.16
C ILE A 166 4.55 1.40 15.10
N THR A 167 4.56 2.61 14.55
CA THR A 167 4.44 3.84 15.35
C THR A 167 3.09 3.90 16.07
N ALA A 168 2.01 3.50 15.40
CA ALA A 168 0.68 3.42 16.01
C ALA A 168 0.66 2.49 17.22
N GLN A 169 1.28 1.31 17.11
CA GLN A 169 1.34 0.33 18.20
C GLN A 169 2.12 0.86 19.41
N GLN A 170 3.21 1.60 19.19
CA GLN A 170 4.01 2.19 20.26
C GLN A 170 3.31 3.37 20.94
N LEU A 171 2.51 4.14 20.20
CA LEU A 171 1.73 5.27 20.72
C LEU A 171 0.34 4.87 21.21
N HIS A 172 0.02 3.58 21.25
CA HIS A 172 -1.31 3.05 21.58
C HIS A 172 -2.46 3.65 20.73
N LEU A 173 -2.15 3.98 19.47
CA LEU A 173 -3.11 4.44 18.48
C LEU A 173 -3.61 3.29 17.62
N SER A 174 -4.78 3.44 16.99
CA SER A 174 -5.32 2.43 16.06
C SER A 174 -4.40 2.27 14.84
N PRO A 175 -3.84 1.06 14.60
CA PRO A 175 -3.04 0.82 13.41
C PRO A 175 -3.84 0.95 12.12
N ILE A 176 -5.15 0.68 12.17
CA ILE A 176 -6.05 0.83 11.02
C ILE A 176 -6.16 2.32 10.65
N LEU A 177 -6.34 3.19 11.65
CA LEU A 177 -6.43 4.63 11.42
C LEU A 177 -5.13 5.19 10.85
N MET A 178 -3.97 4.84 11.40
CA MET A 178 -2.68 5.36 10.92
C MET A 178 -2.32 4.84 9.53
N CYS A 179 -2.61 3.57 9.22
CA CYS A 179 -2.43 3.04 7.86
C CYS A 179 -3.41 3.69 6.86
N ALA A 180 -4.66 3.94 7.25
CA ALA A 180 -5.62 4.66 6.42
C ALA A 180 -5.18 6.11 6.19
N THR A 181 -4.61 6.76 7.23
CA THR A 181 -4.04 8.10 7.16
C THR A 181 -2.91 8.19 6.14
N ASN A 182 -2.05 7.15 6.07
CA ASN A 182 -1.00 7.08 5.06
C ASN A 182 -1.56 7.16 3.64
N SER A 183 -2.65 6.45 3.37
CA SER A 183 -3.32 6.50 2.07
C SER A 183 -4.05 7.82 1.84
N ALA A 184 -4.79 8.33 2.84
CA ALA A 184 -5.54 9.57 2.73
C ALA A 184 -4.63 10.80 2.51
N GLY A 185 -3.54 10.90 3.28
CA GLY A 185 -2.50 11.91 3.07
C GLY A 185 -1.77 11.71 1.74
N GLY A 186 -1.58 10.45 1.33
CA GLY A 186 -1.01 10.08 0.03
C GLY A 186 -1.79 10.62 -1.17
N VAL A 187 -3.12 10.54 -1.14
CA VAL A 187 -3.97 11.12 -2.21
C VAL A 187 -3.72 12.63 -2.34
N MET A 188 -3.49 13.33 -1.22
CA MET A 188 -3.13 14.75 -1.28
C MET A 188 -1.76 14.96 -1.93
N GLY A 189 -0.81 14.05 -1.71
CA GLY A 189 0.51 14.05 -2.35
C GLY A 189 0.47 13.87 -3.87
N LYS A 190 -0.54 13.18 -4.42
CA LYS A 190 -0.67 13.01 -5.88
C LYS A 190 -0.80 14.31 -6.65
N MET A 191 -1.35 15.35 -6.03
CA MET A 191 -1.49 16.65 -6.69
C MET A 191 -0.14 17.27 -7.08
N VAL A 192 0.93 16.93 -6.36
CA VAL A 192 2.29 17.45 -6.59
C VAL A 192 3.23 16.43 -7.20
N ASP A 193 2.74 15.21 -7.48
CA ASP A 193 3.57 14.18 -8.06
C ASP A 193 3.86 14.50 -9.54
N ALA A 194 5.13 14.35 -9.92
CA ALA A 194 5.59 14.74 -11.26
C ALA A 194 4.89 13.93 -12.36
N GLN A 195 4.51 12.68 -12.09
CA GLN A 195 3.88 11.82 -13.08
C GLN A 195 2.46 12.30 -13.41
N SER A 196 1.66 12.63 -12.40
CA SER A 196 0.31 13.16 -12.53
C SER A 196 0.31 14.53 -13.18
N ILE A 197 1.27 15.40 -12.83
CA ILE A 197 1.40 16.72 -13.46
C ILE A 197 1.73 16.58 -14.95
N CYS A 198 2.72 15.76 -15.34
CA CYS A 198 3.04 15.53 -16.75
C CYS A 198 1.86 14.95 -17.56
N ILE A 199 1.05 14.08 -16.95
CA ILE A 199 -0.16 13.55 -17.59
C ILE A 199 -1.22 14.65 -17.74
N ALA A 200 -1.39 15.49 -16.72
CA ALA A 200 -2.34 16.60 -16.75
C ALA A 200 -1.95 17.67 -17.78
N THR A 201 -0.67 18.02 -17.91
CA THR A 201 -0.19 18.99 -18.91
C THR A 201 -0.36 18.47 -20.33
N ALA A 202 -0.08 17.18 -20.55
CA ALA A 202 -0.32 16.53 -21.84
C ALA A 202 -1.82 16.47 -22.19
N ALA A 203 -2.70 16.23 -21.22
CA ALA A 203 -4.14 16.16 -21.45
C ALA A 203 -4.79 17.54 -21.69
N THR A 204 -4.23 18.60 -21.11
CA THR A 204 -4.74 19.98 -21.21
C THR A 204 -4.05 20.80 -22.30
N ASN A 205 -3.16 20.21 -23.08
CA ASN A 205 -2.29 20.90 -24.05
C ASN A 205 -1.46 22.04 -23.45
N GLN A 206 -1.02 21.89 -22.20
CA GLN A 206 -0.16 22.85 -21.48
C GLN A 206 1.25 22.32 -21.25
N VAL A 207 1.76 21.51 -22.19
CA VAL A 207 3.12 20.94 -22.12
C VAL A 207 4.16 22.06 -22.04
N GLY A 208 5.08 21.98 -21.08
CA GLY A 208 6.06 23.04 -20.79
C GLY A 208 5.64 24.00 -19.68
N ASN A 209 4.40 23.90 -19.17
CA ASN A 209 3.89 24.68 -18.06
C ASN A 209 3.80 23.90 -16.73
N GLU A 210 4.49 22.76 -16.63
CA GLU A 210 4.46 21.85 -15.47
C GLU A 210 4.86 22.58 -14.19
N GLY A 211 5.87 23.45 -14.27
CA GLY A 211 6.38 24.20 -13.13
C GLY A 211 5.37 25.20 -12.55
N SER A 212 4.59 25.86 -13.41
CA SER A 212 3.54 26.80 -12.97
C SER A 212 2.42 26.06 -12.25
N ILE A 213 2.00 24.92 -12.81
CA ILE A 213 0.98 24.05 -12.21
C ILE A 213 1.47 23.48 -10.88
N PHE A 214 2.71 22.98 -10.83
CA PHE A 214 3.32 22.50 -9.59
C PHE A 214 3.33 23.59 -8.50
N ARG A 215 3.80 24.80 -8.84
CA ARG A 215 3.88 25.93 -7.91
C ARG A 215 2.52 26.31 -7.33
N PHE A 216 1.48 26.25 -8.16
CA PHE A 216 0.10 26.51 -7.76
C PHE A 216 -0.46 25.40 -6.87
N LEU A 217 -0.30 24.14 -7.28
CA LEU A 217 -0.84 22.97 -6.58
C LEU A 217 -0.11 22.65 -5.28
N PHE A 218 1.18 23.03 -5.15
CA PHE A 218 1.99 22.74 -3.97
C PHE A 218 1.34 23.20 -2.67
N TRP A 219 0.91 24.46 -2.61
CA TRP A 219 0.29 25.00 -1.41
C TRP A 219 -1.09 24.40 -1.13
N HIS A 220 -1.87 24.13 -2.17
CA HIS A 220 -3.17 23.45 -2.05
C HIS A 220 -3.00 22.03 -1.49
N SER A 221 -2.00 21.30 -2.00
CA SER A 221 -1.69 19.95 -1.59
C SER A 221 -1.23 19.87 -0.13
N VAL A 222 -0.35 20.78 0.29
CA VAL A 222 0.11 20.88 1.68
C VAL A 222 -1.02 21.27 2.64
N ALA A 223 -1.88 22.22 2.23
CA ALA A 223 -3.04 22.63 3.03
C ALA A 223 -4.06 21.50 3.20
N LEU A 224 -4.35 20.76 2.13
CA LEU A 224 -5.25 19.61 2.19
C LEU A 224 -4.66 18.46 3.02
N ALA A 225 -3.35 18.23 2.96
CA ALA A 225 -2.68 17.30 3.88
C ALA A 225 -2.82 17.73 5.35
N ALA A 226 -2.77 19.04 5.64
CA ALA A 226 -3.02 19.58 6.97
C ALA A 226 -4.45 19.27 7.45
N ILE A 227 -5.44 19.48 6.58
CA ILE A 227 -6.85 19.21 6.87
C ILE A 227 -7.05 17.72 7.16
N VAL A 228 -6.47 16.84 6.35
CA VAL A 228 -6.50 15.39 6.62
C VAL A 228 -5.84 15.07 7.96
N GLY A 229 -4.69 15.68 8.27
CA GLY A 229 -4.03 15.53 9.56
C GLY A 229 -4.90 15.96 10.75
N LEU A 230 -5.62 17.07 10.63
CA LEU A 230 -6.56 17.53 11.65
C LEU A 230 -7.76 16.58 11.81
N ILE A 231 -8.33 16.11 10.71
CA ILE A 231 -9.42 15.13 10.72
C ILE A 231 -8.97 13.85 11.44
N VAL A 232 -7.78 13.35 11.11
CA VAL A 232 -7.22 12.14 11.73
C VAL A 232 -6.94 12.38 13.22
N MET A 233 -6.49 13.58 13.60
CA MET A 233 -6.30 13.94 15.00
C MET A 233 -7.62 13.95 15.78
N MET A 234 -8.71 14.43 15.17
CA MET A 234 -10.05 14.31 15.74
C MET A 234 -10.49 12.85 15.89
N TYR A 235 -10.26 12.00 14.89
CA TYR A 235 -10.57 10.56 15.00
C TYR A 235 -9.72 9.86 16.06
N ALA A 236 -8.46 10.23 16.20
CA ALA A 236 -7.54 9.62 17.15
C ALA A 236 -7.89 9.96 18.62
N TYR A 237 -8.31 11.20 18.90
CA TYR A 237 -8.46 11.69 20.28
C TYR A 237 -9.90 12.00 20.70
N VAL A 238 -10.76 12.47 19.79
CA VAL A 238 -12.13 12.89 20.10
C VAL A 238 -13.14 11.79 19.78
N PHE A 239 -12.94 11.12 18.64
CA PHE A 239 -13.89 10.17 18.07
C PHE A 239 -13.31 8.76 17.84
N PRO A 240 -12.60 8.15 18.82
CA PRO A 240 -11.96 6.85 18.63
C PRO A 240 -12.97 5.72 18.36
N HIS A 241 -14.22 5.88 18.82
CA HIS A 241 -15.31 4.92 18.62
C HIS A 241 -15.80 4.80 17.17
N TYR A 242 -15.55 5.82 16.33
CA TYR A 242 -15.93 5.81 14.91
C TYR A 242 -14.87 5.15 14.03
N ILE A 243 -13.68 4.89 14.57
CA ILE A 243 -12.66 4.15 13.84
C ILE A 243 -13.21 2.73 13.63
N PRO A 244 -13.24 2.22 12.39
CA PRO A 244 -13.64 0.85 12.15
C PRO A 244 -12.65 -0.08 12.84
N ASN A 245 -13.05 -0.56 14.02
CA ASN A 245 -12.42 -1.68 14.67
C ASN A 245 -12.70 -2.87 13.75
N GLY A 246 -11.64 -3.46 13.18
CA GLY A 246 -11.78 -4.67 12.39
C GLY A 246 -12.71 -5.64 13.13
N LEU A 247 -13.72 -6.16 12.44
CA LEU A 247 -14.80 -6.96 13.01
C LEU A 247 -14.25 -7.93 14.08
N ASN A 248 -14.49 -7.63 15.36
CA ASN A 248 -14.18 -8.51 16.49
C ASN A 248 -15.17 -9.67 16.47
N PHE A 249 -15.09 -10.55 15.47
CA PHE A 249 -15.71 -11.86 15.52
C PHE A 249 -14.79 -12.78 16.34
N ILE A 250 -14.73 -12.54 17.64
CA ILE A 250 -14.22 -13.51 18.61
C ILE A 250 -15.38 -13.74 19.58
N HIS A 251 -16.20 -14.73 19.25
CA HIS A 251 -16.97 -15.51 20.22
C HIS A 251 -16.33 -16.89 20.27
#